data_AF-A0A7C7AKS2-F1
#
_entry.id   AF-A0A7C7AKS2-F1
#
_cell.length_a   1.000
_cell.length_b   1.000
_cell.length_c   1.000
_cell.angle_alpha   90.00
_cell.angle_beta   90.00
_cell.angle_gamma   90.00
#
_symmetry.space_group_name_H-M   'P 1'
#
loop_
_entity.id
_entity.type
_entity.pdbx_description
1 polymer ?
#
loop_
_entity_poly.entity_id
_entity_poly.type
_entity_poly.pdbx_seq_one_letter_code
_entity_poly.pdbx_strand_id
1 'polypeptide(L)'
;MYQKSMIHYMTKVSIDILFFIAIICCILVPFSSPWLFRYFGIVESSAFFAKAVLLASGISCIYILWQLKVIFKTLMKGNPFIHSNVSCLRKIALACLAISIIYIVKMIVMPTISTIVIIVIFIVACLLCLTLKDLFKQSIYYKDENDLTV
;
A
#
# COMPACT_ATOMS: atom_id res chain seq x y z
N MET A 1 11.71 -25.60 -11.58
CA MET A 1 11.03 -25.90 -10.29
C MET A 1 11.41 -24.79 -9.31
N TYR A 2 10.49 -23.89 -8.94
CA TYR A 2 10.80 -22.72 -8.11
C TYR A 2 11.24 -23.15 -6.70
N GLN A 3 12.52 -22.97 -6.37
CA GLN A 3 13.04 -23.27 -5.04
C GLN A 3 12.46 -22.28 -4.04
N LYS A 4 11.70 -22.78 -3.05
CA LYS A 4 11.17 -21.96 -1.96
C LYS A 4 12.32 -21.50 -1.07
N SER A 5 12.95 -20.39 -1.42
CA SER A 5 13.89 -19.70 -0.53
C SER A 5 13.17 -19.27 0.75
N MET A 6 13.85 -19.41 1.89
CA MET A 6 13.38 -18.97 3.21
C MET A 6 12.85 -17.53 3.17
N ILE A 7 13.50 -16.66 2.39
CA ILE A 7 13.13 -15.25 2.22
C ILE A 7 11.71 -15.10 1.68
N HIS A 8 11.31 -15.91 0.69
CA HIS A 8 9.97 -15.82 0.13
C HIS A 8 8.89 -16.18 1.16
N TYR A 9 9.18 -17.18 2.00
CA TYR A 9 8.27 -17.54 3.09
C TYR A 9 8.16 -16.42 4.14
N MET A 10 9.30 -15.86 4.57
CA MET A 10 9.34 -14.75 5.53
C MET A 10 8.59 -13.52 5.01
N THR A 11 8.77 -13.15 3.74
CA THR A 11 8.07 -12.01 3.14
C THR A 11 6.56 -12.26 3.08
N LYS A 12 6.12 -13.47 2.74
CA LYS A 12 4.70 -13.82 2.74
C LYS A 12 4.09 -13.65 4.14
N VAL A 13 4.74 -14.24 5.15
CA VAL A 13 4.28 -14.16 6.55
C VAL A 13 4.23 -12.70 7.02
N SER A 14 5.24 -11.91 6.67
CA SER A 14 5.29 -10.48 7.01
C SER A 14 4.12 -9.71 6.40
N ILE A 15 3.81 -9.94 5.12
CA ILE A 15 2.67 -9.29 4.44
C ILE A 15 1.34 -9.72 5.08
N ASP A 16 1.19 -11.01 5.42
CA ASP A 16 -0.03 -11.51 6.07
C ASP A 16 -0.22 -10.86 7.46
N ILE A 17 0.84 -10.79 8.27
CA ILE A 17 0.82 -10.13 9.58
C ILE A 17 0.46 -8.64 9.43
N LEU A 18 1.13 -7.92 8.53
CA LEU A 18 0.84 -6.49 8.28
C LEU A 18 -0.60 -6.27 7.84
N PHE A 19 -1.16 -7.18 7.03
CA PHE A 19 -2.55 -7.10 6.59
C PHE A 19 -3.53 -7.25 7.76
N PHE A 20 -3.32 -8.22 8.66
CA PHE A 20 -4.16 -8.37 9.85
C PHE A 20 -4.02 -7.21 10.83
N ILE A 21 -2.80 -6.73 11.06
CA ILE A 21 -2.53 -5.57 11.91
C ILE A 21 -3.26 -4.34 11.35
N ALA A 22 -3.17 -4.09 10.03
CA ALA A 22 -3.85 -2.96 9.40
C ALA A 22 -5.37 -3.00 9.60
N ILE A 23 -5.99 -4.17 9.48
CA ILE A 23 -7.43 -4.36 9.76
C ILE A 23 -7.76 -4.02 11.21
N ILE A 24 -7.00 -4.57 12.16
CA ILE A 24 -7.20 -4.32 13.59
C ILE A 24 -7.06 -2.82 13.88
N CYS A 25 -6.02 -2.16 13.35
CA CYS A 25 -5.84 -0.71 13.50
C CYS A 25 -7.05 0.07 12.96
N CYS A 26 -7.57 -0.27 11.77
CA CYS A 26 -8.75 0.39 11.22
C CYS A 26 -10.00 0.22 12.10
N ILE A 27 -10.19 -0.93 12.74
CA ILE A 27 -11.31 -1.18 13.66
C ILE A 27 -11.15 -0.41 14.98
N LEU A 28 -9.90 -0.23 15.45
CA LEU A 28 -9.62 0.48 16.70
C LEU A 28 -9.78 2.00 16.58
N VAL A 29 -9.51 2.60 15.41
CA VAL A 29 -9.64 4.06 15.18
C VAL A 29 -11.01 4.64 15.58
N PRO A 30 -12.16 4.08 15.15
CA PRO A 30 -13.47 4.61 15.55
C PRO A 30 -13.75 4.40 17.04
N PHE A 31 -13.27 3.30 17.62
CA PHE A 31 -13.41 2.99 19.04
C PHE A 31 -12.41 3.74 19.94
N SER A 32 -11.49 4.51 19.34
CA SER A 32 -10.48 5.21 20.10
C SER A 32 -11.11 6.25 21.03
N SER A 33 -10.81 6.09 22.32
CA SER A 33 -11.31 6.96 23.39
C SER A 33 -10.87 8.41 23.19
N PRO A 34 -11.73 9.41 23.49
CA PRO A 34 -11.36 10.83 23.46
C PRO A 34 -10.20 11.17 24.39
N TRP A 35 -9.98 10.37 25.45
CA TRP A 35 -8.82 10.50 26.33
C TRP A 35 -7.48 10.36 25.58
N LEU A 36 -7.42 9.45 24.60
CA LEU A 36 -6.23 9.25 23.77
C LEU A 36 -5.94 10.48 22.90
N PHE A 37 -6.96 11.08 22.30
CA PHE A 37 -6.80 12.29 21.49
C PHE A 37 -6.38 13.49 22.34
N ARG A 38 -6.86 13.57 23.59
CA ARG A 38 -6.44 14.59 24.55
C ARG A 38 -4.99 14.40 24.99
N TYR A 39 -4.51 13.17 25.16
CA TYR A 39 -3.10 12.86 25.41
C TYR A 39 -2.19 13.32 24.26
N PHE A 40 -2.63 13.16 23.02
CA PHE A 40 -1.91 13.65 21.84
C PHE A 40 -2.08 15.16 21.56
N GLY A 41 -2.81 15.90 22.41
CA GLY A 41 -3.01 17.34 22.26
C GLY A 41 -3.90 17.72 21.06
N ILE A 42 -4.72 16.80 20.56
CA ILE A 42 -5.62 17.05 19.42
C ILE A 42 -6.89 17.74 19.94
N VAL A 43 -7.19 18.93 19.41
CA VAL A 43 -8.40 19.70 19.75
C VAL A 43 -9.65 18.89 19.35
N GLU A 44 -10.65 18.79 20.25
CA GLU A 44 -11.84 17.94 20.02
C GLU A 44 -12.57 18.25 18.70
N SER A 45 -12.63 19.53 18.30
CA SER A 45 -13.21 19.96 17.01
C SER A 45 -12.53 19.32 15.79
N SER A 46 -11.23 19.04 15.88
CA SER A 46 -10.44 18.42 14.82
C SER A 46 -10.32 16.90 14.94
N ALA A 47 -10.77 16.31 16.05
CA ALA A 47 -10.65 14.87 16.30
C ALA A 47 -11.47 14.05 15.29
N PHE A 48 -12.65 14.54 14.89
CA PHE A 48 -13.45 13.87 13.86
C PHE A 48 -12.73 13.84 12.51
N PHE A 49 -12.14 14.97 12.09
CA PHE A 49 -11.36 15.06 10.85
C PHE A 49 -10.13 14.15 10.89
N ALA A 50 -9.40 14.12 12.01
CA ALA A 50 -8.25 13.25 12.19
C ALA A 50 -8.64 11.75 12.09
N LYS A 51 -9.75 11.35 12.72
CA LYS A 51 -10.29 9.97 12.60
C LYS A 51 -10.66 9.63 11.17
N ALA A 52 -11.32 10.56 10.46
CA ALA A 52 -11.71 10.35 9.06
C ALA A 52 -10.49 10.17 8.14
N VAL A 53 -9.44 10.98 8.31
CA VAL A 53 -8.19 10.86 7.56
C VAL A 53 -7.47 9.55 7.86
N LEU A 54 -7.40 9.15 9.14
CA LEU A 54 -6.79 7.87 9.54
C LEU A 54 -7.56 6.67 8.99
N LEU A 55 -8.90 6.71 9.02
CA LEU A 55 -9.72 5.64 8.44
C LEU A 55 -9.58 5.56 6.93
N ALA A 56 -9.69 6.69 6.22
CA ALA A 56 -9.56 6.73 4.77
C ALA A 56 -8.20 6.18 4.31
N SER A 57 -7.12 6.66 4.92
CA SER A 57 -5.76 6.19 4.61
C SER A 57 -5.50 4.75 5.06
N GLY A 58 -6.06 4.32 6.19
CA GLY A 58 -5.99 2.93 6.67
C GLY A 58 -6.67 1.95 5.72
N ILE A 59 -7.86 2.28 5.22
CA ILE A 59 -8.56 1.48 4.21
C ILE A 59 -7.75 1.39 2.92
N SER A 60 -7.18 2.51 2.46
CA SER A 60 -6.26 2.50 1.30
C SER A 60 -5.02 1.62 1.54
N CYS A 61 -4.46 1.61 2.75
CA CYS A 61 -3.34 0.76 3.12
C CYS A 61 -3.70 -0.73 3.09
N ILE A 62 -4.86 -1.11 3.63
CA ILE A 62 -5.39 -2.49 3.55
C ILE A 62 -5.53 -2.92 2.09
N TYR A 63 -6.04 -2.02 1.23
CA TYR A 63 -6.14 -2.27 -0.20
C TYR A 63 -4.78 -2.50 -0.88
N ILE A 64 -3.77 -1.69 -0.54
CA ILE A 64 -2.39 -1.86 -1.03
C ILE A 64 -1.84 -3.23 -0.63
N LEU A 65 -1.97 -3.60 0.65
CA LEU A 65 -1.52 -4.88 1.17
C LEU A 65 -2.24 -6.06 0.50
N TRP A 66 -3.54 -5.93 0.21
CA TRP A 66 -4.28 -6.93 -0.55
C TRP A 66 -3.71 -7.14 -1.96
N GLN A 67 -3.47 -6.06 -2.70
CA GLN A 67 -2.86 -6.15 -4.04
C GLN A 67 -1.45 -6.75 -3.98
N LEU A 68 -0.68 -6.41 -2.94
CA LEU A 68 0.64 -7.00 -2.72
C LEU A 68 0.55 -8.51 -2.45
N LYS A 69 -0.44 -8.97 -1.68
CA LYS A 69 -0.72 -10.41 -1.48
C LYS A 69 -1.03 -11.13 -2.78
N VAL A 70 -1.79 -10.49 -3.68
CA VAL A 70 -2.10 -11.06 -5.01
C VAL A 70 -0.82 -11.25 -5.83
N ILE A 71 0.04 -10.22 -5.91
CA ILE A 71 1.33 -10.30 -6.61
C ILE A 71 2.23 -11.37 -5.98
N PHE A 72 2.30 -11.44 -4.65
CA PHE A 72 3.15 -12.40 -3.98
C PHE A 72 2.65 -13.85 -4.16
N LYS A 73 1.32 -14.05 -4.24
CA LYS A 73 0.72 -15.35 -4.52
C LYS A 73 1.11 -15.88 -5.91
N THR A 74 1.20 -15.01 -6.92
CA THR A 74 1.59 -15.40 -8.29
C THR A 74 3.09 -15.61 -8.41
N LEU A 75 3.90 -14.81 -7.70
CA LEU A 75 5.33 -15.01 -7.54
C LEU A 75 5.65 -16.38 -6.91
N MET A 76 4.95 -16.77 -5.85
CA MET A 76 5.10 -18.09 -5.20
C MET A 76 4.66 -19.27 -6.07
N LYS A 77 3.83 -19.03 -7.09
CA LYS A 77 3.46 -20.02 -8.11
C LYS A 77 4.49 -20.14 -9.24
N GLY A 78 5.56 -19.34 -9.21
CA GLY A 78 6.61 -19.33 -10.23
C GLY A 78 6.27 -18.52 -11.48
N ASN A 79 5.16 -17.78 -11.49
CA ASN A 79 4.72 -16.96 -12.64
C ASN A 79 4.57 -15.48 -12.23
N PRO A 80 5.68 -14.77 -11.97
CA PRO A 80 5.64 -13.37 -11.54
C PRO A 80 5.30 -12.39 -12.68
N PHE A 81 5.63 -12.74 -13.93
CA PHE A 81 5.44 -11.89 -15.11
C PHE A 81 4.13 -12.23 -15.80
N ILE A 82 3.03 -11.72 -15.23
CA ILE A 82 1.69 -11.84 -15.80
C ILE A 82 1.03 -10.46 -15.87
N HIS A 83 0.19 -10.22 -16.88
CA HIS A 83 -0.51 -8.94 -17.04
C HIS A 83 -1.39 -8.57 -15.83
N SER A 84 -1.87 -9.57 -15.09
CA SER A 84 -2.62 -9.35 -13.85
C SER A 84 -1.79 -8.60 -12.79
N ASN A 85 -0.50 -8.93 -12.63
CA ASN A 85 0.39 -8.28 -11.67
C ASN A 85 0.69 -6.83 -12.06
N VAL A 86 0.81 -6.55 -13.37
CA VAL A 86 0.94 -5.18 -13.91
C VAL A 86 -0.28 -4.33 -13.51
N SER A 87 -1.48 -4.91 -13.60
CA SER A 87 -2.72 -4.24 -13.18
C SER A 87 -2.78 -4.03 -11.66
N CYS A 88 -2.29 -4.98 -10.87
CA CYS A 88 -2.14 -4.83 -9.42
C CYS A 88 -1.18 -3.68 -9.06
N LEU A 89 -0.02 -3.57 -9.71
CA LEU A 89 0.93 -2.48 -9.48
C LEU A 89 0.33 -1.11 -9.82
N ARG A 90 -0.45 -1.02 -10.90
CA ARG A 90 -1.20 0.20 -11.23
C ARG A 90 -2.20 0.57 -10.12
N LYS A 91 -2.93 -0.41 -9.59
CA LYS A 91 -3.89 -0.21 -8.49
C LYS A 91 -3.19 0.25 -7.20
N ILE A 92 -2.03 -0.32 -6.89
CA ILE A 92 -1.20 0.11 -5.76
C ILE A 92 -0.74 1.56 -5.96
N ALA A 93 -0.24 1.91 -7.14
CA ALA A 93 0.20 3.28 -7.44
C ALA A 93 -0.94 4.30 -7.23
N LEU A 94 -2.14 4.00 -7.75
CA LEU A 94 -3.32 4.85 -7.56
C LEU A 94 -3.71 4.99 -6.08
N ALA A 95 -3.64 3.90 -5.30
CA ALA A 95 -3.91 3.95 -3.86
C ALA A 95 -2.86 4.78 -3.10
N CYS A 96 -1.58 4.64 -3.43
CA CYS A 96 -0.52 5.47 -2.86
C CYS A 96 -0.72 6.96 -3.17
N LEU A 97 -1.11 7.27 -4.41
CA LEU A 97 -1.43 8.64 -4.83
C LEU A 97 -2.66 9.18 -4.06
N ALA A 98 -3.70 8.36 -3.87
CA ALA A 98 -4.86 8.75 -3.07
C ALA A 98 -4.49 9.07 -1.62
N ILE A 99 -3.62 8.27 -0.99
CA ILE A 99 -3.10 8.55 0.37
C ILE A 99 -2.34 9.88 0.39
N SER A 100 -1.47 10.13 -0.61
CA SER A 100 -0.76 11.40 -0.71
C SER A 100 -1.73 12.60 -0.76
N ILE A 101 -2.77 12.53 -1.59
CA ILE A 101 -3.80 13.59 -1.67
C ILE A 101 -4.52 13.78 -0.32
N ILE A 102 -4.93 12.69 0.33
CA ILE A 102 -5.57 12.76 1.66
C ILE A 102 -4.67 13.50 2.67
N TYR A 103 -3.38 13.20 2.65
CA TYR A 103 -2.41 13.82 3.57
C TYR A 103 -2.07 15.27 3.20
N ILE A 104 -2.13 15.65 1.91
CA ILE A 104 -2.05 17.05 1.48
C ILE A 104 -3.24 17.84 2.05
N VAL A 105 -4.46 17.31 1.96
CA VAL A 105 -5.65 17.94 2.56
C VAL A 105 -5.50 18.04 4.07
N LYS A 106 -5.01 16.98 4.74
CA LYS A 106 -4.70 17.01 6.18
C LYS A 106 -3.71 18.13 6.50
N MET A 107 -2.67 18.32 5.70
CA MET A 107 -1.62 19.31 5.97
C MET A 107 -2.14 20.74 6.01
N ILE A 108 -3.16 21.07 5.21
CA ILE A 108 -3.81 22.40 5.19
C ILE A 108 -4.57 22.66 6.50
N VAL A 109 -5.23 21.63 7.06
CA VAL A 109 -6.04 21.75 8.28
C VAL A 109 -5.18 21.61 9.55
N MET A 110 -4.23 20.67 9.53
CA MET A 110 -3.42 20.28 10.69
C MET A 110 -1.96 20.03 10.26
N PRO A 111 -1.16 21.09 10.08
CA PRO A 111 0.20 20.98 9.61
C PRO A 111 1.08 20.30 10.66
N THR A 112 1.78 19.25 10.24
CA THR A 112 2.71 18.50 11.08
C THR A 112 3.93 18.10 10.25
N ILE A 113 5.12 18.07 10.84
CA ILE A 113 6.33 17.67 10.09
C ILE A 113 6.20 16.24 9.56
N SER A 114 5.58 15.36 10.34
CA SER A 114 5.32 13.96 9.96
C SER A 114 4.46 13.83 8.70
N THR A 115 3.49 14.72 8.47
CA THR A 115 2.65 14.64 7.25
C THR A 115 3.44 14.91 5.98
N ILE A 116 4.42 15.81 6.01
CA ILE A 116 5.25 16.10 4.84
C ILE A 116 6.04 14.84 4.46
N VAL A 117 6.64 14.18 5.46
CA VAL A 117 7.38 12.93 5.25
C VAL A 117 6.48 11.85 4.67
N ILE A 118 5.25 11.68 5.19
CA ILE A 118 4.29 10.70 4.68
C ILE A 118 3.93 10.98 3.22
N ILE A 119 3.63 12.25 2.86
CA ILE A 119 3.31 12.64 1.49
C ILE A 119 4.45 12.27 0.54
N VAL A 120 5.69 12.63 0.89
CA VAL A 120 6.87 12.33 0.06
C VAL A 120 7.05 10.82 -0.12
N ILE A 121 6.97 10.03 0.96
CA ILE A 121 7.10 8.57 0.89
C ILE A 121 6.05 7.97 -0.04
N PHE A 122 4.79 8.39 0.05
CA PHE A 122 3.72 7.85 -0.78
C PHE A 122 3.81 8.30 -2.24
N ILE A 123 4.30 9.50 -2.52
CA ILE A 123 4.58 9.95 -3.90
C ILE A 123 5.70 9.09 -4.51
N VAL A 124 6.81 8.91 -3.79
CA VAL A 124 7.92 8.07 -4.25
C VAL A 124 7.46 6.62 -4.44
N ALA A 125 6.66 6.08 -3.52
CA ALA A 125 6.09 4.74 -3.65
C ALA A 125 5.16 4.62 -4.87
N CYS A 126 4.35 5.65 -5.16
CA CYS A 126 3.51 5.70 -6.36
C CYS A 126 4.37 5.63 -7.63
N LEU A 127 5.39 6.49 -7.74
CA LEU A 127 6.31 6.51 -8.87
C LEU A 127 7.03 5.17 -9.04
N LEU A 128 7.52 4.59 -7.94
CA LEU A 128 8.16 3.26 -7.95
C LEU A 128 7.20 2.17 -8.45
N CYS A 129 5.94 2.20 -8.03
CA CYS A 129 4.95 1.22 -8.49
C CYS A 129 4.66 1.38 -10.00
N LEU A 130 4.65 2.62 -10.51
CA LEU A 130 4.48 2.88 -11.95
C LEU A 130 5.69 2.42 -12.76
N THR A 131 6.92 2.66 -12.29
CA THR A 131 8.12 2.19 -12.98
C THR A 131 8.20 0.67 -12.97
N LEU A 132 7.93 0.01 -11.83
CA LEU A 132 7.85 -1.46 -11.75
C LEU A 132 6.77 -2.05 -12.66
N LYS A 133 5.62 -1.38 -12.78
CA LYS A 133 4.57 -1.76 -13.72
C LYS A 133 5.08 -1.76 -15.16
N ASP A 134 5.83 -0.74 -15.57
CA ASP A 134 6.39 -0.64 -16.91
C ASP A 134 7.49 -1.67 -17.17
N LEU A 135 8.38 -1.90 -16.20
CA LEU A 135 9.38 -2.96 -16.27
C LEU A 135 8.73 -4.34 -16.41
N PHE A 136 7.68 -4.63 -15.63
CA PHE A 136 6.96 -5.89 -15.76
C PHE A 136 6.26 -6.01 -17.11
N LYS A 137 5.64 -4.95 -17.61
CA LYS A 137 5.04 -4.95 -18.95
C LYS A 137 6.07 -5.29 -20.03
N GLN A 138 7.25 -4.69 -19.98
CA GLN A 138 8.33 -4.96 -20.93
C GLN A 138 8.86 -6.38 -20.81
N SER A 139 9.03 -6.91 -19.60
CA SER A 139 9.48 -8.29 -19.38
C SER A 139 8.47 -9.33 -19.89
N ILE A 140 7.16 -9.05 -19.82
CA ILE A 140 6.12 -9.91 -20.37
C ILE A 140 6.20 -9.90 -21.89
N TYR A 141 6.34 -8.72 -22.50
CA TYR A 141 6.49 -8.58 -23.95
C TYR A 141 7.67 -9.40 -24.49
N TYR A 142 8.84 -9.32 -23.86
CA TYR A 142 10.00 -10.13 -24.27
C TYR A 142 9.79 -11.63 -24.09
N LYS A 143 9.04 -12.03 -23.07
CA LYS A 143 8.69 -13.43 -22.87
C LYS A 143 7.75 -13.92 -23.99
N ASP A 144 6.74 -13.14 -24.32
CA ASP A 144 5.76 -13.49 -25.36
C ASP A 144 6.40 -13.54 -26.75
N GLU A 145 7.32 -12.61 -27.08
CA GLU A 145 8.09 -12.66 -28.34
C GLU A 145 8.98 -13.91 -28.43
N ASN A 146 9.62 -14.29 -27.33
CA ASN A 146 10.46 -15.49 -27.30
C ASN A 146 9.63 -16.77 -27.38
N ASP A 147 8.41 -16.80 -26.83
CA ASP A 147 7.49 -17.95 -26.95
C ASP A 147 6.92 -18.10 -28.36
N LEU A 148 6.92 -17.05 -29.20
CA LEU A 148 6.42 -17.07 -30.58
C LEU A 148 7.44 -17.52 -31.64
N THR A 149 8.73 -17.56 -31.29
CA THR A 149 9.82 -17.90 -32.22
C THR A 149 10.34 -19.33 -32.10
N VAL A 150 9.82 -20.10 -31.14
CA VAL A 150 10.15 -21.53 -30.93
C VAL A 150 9.13 -22.44 -31.62
#